data_AF-A0AAU6DUH5-F1
#
_entry.id   AF-A0AAU6DUH5-F1
#
_cell.length_a   1.000
_cell.length_b   1.000
_cell.length_c   1.000
_cell.angle_alpha   90.00
_cell.angle_beta   90.00
_cell.angle_gamma   90.00
#
_symmetry.space_group_name_H-M   'P 1'
#
loop_
_entity.id
_entity.type
_entity.pdbx_description
1 polymer ?
#
loop_
_entity_poly.entity_id
_entity_poly.type
_entity_poly.pdbx_seq_one_letter_code
_entity_poly.pdbx_strand_id
1 'polypeptide(L)'
;MARKQRIKKYQVDHWKISLEQLLEEGNFRQDGRPLSPEGIAERKQLVATLRGLNSLRVGQLVDLDTVQPIHEDDTESEGSSGA
;
A
#
# COMPACT_ATOMS: atom_id res chain seq x y z
N MET A 1 -3.51 15.72 -10.16
CA MET A 1 -2.79 16.18 -8.96
C MET A 1 -2.64 14.99 -8.04
N ALA A 2 -1.42 14.65 -7.63
CA ALA A 2 -1.16 13.53 -6.73
C ALA A 2 -1.80 13.77 -5.35
N ARG A 3 -2.66 12.87 -4.88
CA ARG A 3 -3.22 12.95 -3.53
C ARG A 3 -2.18 12.45 -2.52
N LYS A 4 -1.33 13.37 -2.04
CA LYS A 4 -0.29 13.07 -1.06
C LYS A 4 -0.90 12.84 0.33
N GLN A 5 -0.55 11.74 0.99
CA GLN A 5 -0.95 11.45 2.36
C GLN A 5 0.20 10.84 3.16
N ARG A 6 0.35 11.26 4.43
CA ARG A 6 1.22 10.54 5.38
C ARG A 6 0.53 9.28 5.89
N ILE A 7 1.25 8.16 5.79
CA ILE A 7 0.78 6.85 6.26
C ILE A 7 0.59 6.89 7.78
N LYS A 8 -0.61 6.54 8.24
CA LYS A 8 -0.92 6.42 9.66
C LYS A 8 -0.76 4.98 10.14
N LYS A 9 -0.45 4.81 11.44
CA LYS A 9 -0.26 3.49 12.07
C LYS A 9 -1.43 2.53 11.81
N TYR A 10 -2.67 3.00 11.99
CA TYR A 10 -3.86 2.17 11.76
C TYR A 10 -3.99 1.67 10.31
N GLN A 11 -3.44 2.39 9.32
CA GLN A 11 -3.49 1.95 7.91
C GLN A 11 -2.54 0.78 7.68
N VAL A 12 -1.32 0.87 8.21
CA VAL A 12 -0.35 -0.23 8.16
C VAL A 12 -0.89 -1.45 8.90
N ASP A 13 -1.44 -1.25 10.11
CA ASP A 13 -2.04 -2.33 10.89
C ASP A 13 -3.20 -2.99 10.13
N HIS A 14 -4.08 -2.20 9.51
CA HIS A 14 -5.18 -2.72 8.69
C HIS A 14 -4.68 -3.52 7.48
N TRP A 15 -3.70 -3.01 6.73
CA TRP A 15 -3.15 -3.74 5.56
C TRP A 15 -2.48 -5.05 5.95
N LYS A 16 -1.77 -5.06 7.09
CA LYS A 16 -1.16 -6.27 7.63
C LYS A 16 -2.22 -7.31 7.99
N ILE A 17 -3.26 -6.92 8.72
CA ILE A 17 -4.37 -7.80 9.10
C ILE A 17 -5.09 -8.34 7.85
N SER A 18 -5.40 -7.50 6.87
CA SER A 18 -6.04 -7.94 5.63
C SER A 18 -5.16 -8.92 4.84
N LEU A 19 -3.84 -8.71 4.82
CA LEU A 19 -2.92 -9.60 4.14
C LEU A 19 -2.83 -10.96 4.85
N GLU A 20 -2.74 -10.97 6.19
CA GLU A 20 -2.74 -12.19 7.00
C GLU A 20 -4.02 -13.01 6.78
N GLN A 21 -5.19 -12.36 6.83
CA GLN A 21 -6.48 -13.01 6.56
C GLN A 21 -6.53 -13.64 5.16
N LEU A 22 -6.10 -12.92 4.11
CA LEU A 22 -6.10 -13.46 2.75
C LEU A 22 -5.13 -14.63 2.56
N LEU A 23 -4.00 -14.62 3.27
CA LEU A 23 -3.02 -15.71 3.23
C LEU A 23 -3.51 -16.94 4.02
N GLU A 24 -4.15 -16.73 5.17
CA GLU A 24 -4.80 -17.79 5.95
C GLU A 24 -5.97 -18.43 5.20
N GLU A 25 -6.78 -17.60 4.51
CA GLU A 25 -7.90 -18.10 3.71
C GLU A 25 -7.46 -19.04 2.61
N GLY A 26 -6.24 -18.85 2.05
CA GLY A 26 -5.34 -19.76 1.33
C GLY A 26 -5.86 -20.61 0.15
N ASN A 27 -7.10 -21.08 0.25
CA ASN A 27 -7.81 -21.95 -0.65
C ASN A 27 -8.62 -21.21 -1.71
N PHE A 28 -8.60 -19.86 -1.73
CA PHE A 28 -9.35 -19.03 -2.68
C PHE A 28 -10.77 -19.57 -2.92
N ARG A 29 -11.51 -19.81 -1.84
CA ARG A 29 -12.89 -20.29 -1.90
C ARG A 29 -13.88 -19.17 -1.65
N GLN A 30 -15.06 -19.29 -2.23
CA GLN A 30 -16.22 -18.47 -1.93
C GLN A 30 -17.42 -19.42 -1.81
N ASP A 31 -18.15 -19.35 -0.70
CA ASP A 31 -19.28 -20.23 -0.40
C ASP A 31 -18.94 -21.74 -0.47
N GLY A 32 -17.72 -22.11 -0.04
CA GLY A 32 -17.23 -23.49 -0.05
C GLY A 32 -16.74 -24.00 -1.41
N ARG A 33 -16.93 -23.24 -2.50
CA ARG A 33 -16.48 -23.58 -3.86
C ARG A 33 -15.14 -22.89 -4.18
N PRO A 34 -14.25 -23.51 -4.97
CA PRO A 34 -13.10 -22.81 -5.54
C PRO A 34 -13.57 -21.59 -6.34
N LEU A 35 -12.84 -20.48 -6.22
CA LEU A 35 -13.06 -19.32 -7.07
C LEU A 35 -12.84 -19.65 -8.55
N SER A 36 -13.49 -18.87 -9.41
CA SER A 36 -13.19 -18.87 -10.84
C SER A 36 -11.75 -18.42 -11.09
N PRO A 37 -11.16 -18.74 -12.26
CA PRO A 37 -9.84 -18.25 -12.63
C PRO A 37 -9.69 -16.73 -12.51
N GLU A 38 -10.74 -15.98 -12.87
CA GLU A 38 -10.80 -14.52 -12.72
C GLU A 38 -10.77 -14.12 -11.24
N GLY A 39 -11.60 -14.73 -10.40
CA GLY A 39 -11.59 -14.45 -8.96
C GLY A 39 -10.24 -14.78 -8.30
N ILE A 40 -9.56 -15.83 -8.75
CA ILE A 40 -8.20 -16.16 -8.30
C ILE A 40 -7.21 -15.06 -8.73
N ALA A 41 -7.32 -14.55 -9.95
CA ALA A 41 -6.47 -13.47 -10.45
C ALA A 41 -6.68 -12.17 -9.64
N GLU A 42 -7.93 -11.80 -9.36
CA GLU A 42 -8.27 -10.65 -8.52
C GLU A 42 -7.71 -10.79 -7.10
N ARG A 43 -7.85 -11.97 -6.48
CA ARG A 43 -7.30 -12.24 -5.13
C ARG A 43 -5.77 -12.16 -5.13
N LYS A 44 -5.11 -12.68 -6.16
CA LYS A 44 -3.65 -12.56 -6.34
C LYS A 44 -3.21 -11.10 -6.51
N GLN A 45 -3.95 -10.31 -7.30
CA GLN A 45 -3.68 -8.90 -7.47
C GLN A 45 -3.84 -8.14 -6.14
N LEU A 46 -4.90 -8.44 -5.38
CA LEU A 46 -5.12 -7.85 -4.06
C LEU A 46 -3.98 -8.18 -3.08
N VAL A 47 -3.52 -9.44 -3.05
CA VAL A 47 -2.36 -9.85 -2.24
C VAL A 47 -1.10 -9.10 -2.66
N ALA A 48 -0.86 -8.92 -3.97
CA ALA A 48 0.29 -8.16 -4.46
C ALA A 48 0.22 -6.68 -4.04
N THR A 49 -0.95 -6.05 -4.16
CA THR A 49 -1.19 -4.67 -3.72
C THR A 49 -0.96 -4.52 -2.22
N LEU A 50 -1.51 -5.42 -1.39
CA LEU A 50 -1.35 -5.39 0.05
C LEU A 50 0.11 -5.63 0.49
N ARG A 51 0.86 -6.47 -0.22
CA ARG A 51 2.31 -6.62 0.01
C ARG A 51 3.07 -5.33 -0.30
N GLY A 52 2.72 -4.65 -1.39
CA GLY A 52 3.28 -3.33 -1.72
C GLY A 52 2.97 -2.29 -0.64
N LEU A 53 1.71 -2.23 -0.20
CA LEU A 53 1.27 -1.34 0.88
C LEU A 53 1.94 -1.63 2.22
N ASN A 54 2.12 -2.90 2.57
CA ASN A 54 2.78 -3.33 3.81
C ASN A 54 4.30 -3.05 3.81
N SER A 55 4.91 -2.77 2.65
CA SER A 55 6.29 -2.30 2.58
C SER A 55 6.45 -0.83 2.99
N LEU A 56 5.35 -0.07 3.05
CA LEU A 56 5.35 1.35 3.41
C LEU A 56 5.47 1.51 4.93
N ARG A 57 6.18 2.55 5.37
CA ARG A 57 6.40 2.83 6.80
C ARG A 57 5.41 3.86 7.34
N VAL A 58 5.09 3.75 8.62
CA VAL A 58 4.34 4.80 9.33
C VAL A 58 5.11 6.13 9.25
N GLY A 59 4.40 7.21 8.93
CA GLY A 59 4.99 8.54 8.73
C GLY A 59 5.54 8.80 7.32
N GLN A 60 5.64 7.78 6.47
CA GLN A 60 6.08 7.94 5.08
C GLN A 60 5.02 8.71 4.28
N LEU A 61 5.47 9.64 3.43
CA LEU A 61 4.60 10.34 2.50
C LEU A 61 4.39 9.45 1.26
N VAL A 62 3.13 9.30 0.85
CA VAL A 62 2.78 8.50 -0.33
C VAL A 62 1.81 9.23 -1.24
N ASP A 63 1.89 8.93 -2.53
CA ASP A 63 0.82 9.24 -3.47
C ASP A 63 -0.26 8.16 -3.33
N LEU A 64 -1.49 8.56 -2.99
CA LEU A 64 -2.60 7.61 -2.89
C LEU A 64 -3.06 7.08 -4.25
N ASP A 65 -2.81 7.81 -5.34
CA ASP A 65 -3.24 7.40 -6.67
C ASP A 65 -2.29 6.33 -7.24
N THR A 66 -1.00 6.37 -6.89
CA THR A 66 0.00 5.40 -7.37
C THR A 66 0.54 4.45 -6.30
N VAL A 67 0.20 4.68 -5.03
CA VAL A 67 0.65 3.89 -3.87
C VAL A 67 2.19 3.82 -3.79
N GLN A 68 2.86 4.90 -4.21
CA GLN A 68 4.32 4.97 -4.19
C GLN A 68 4.81 5.93 -3.10
N PRO A 69 5.95 5.62 -2.44
CA PRO A 69 6.65 6.60 -1.62
C PRO A 69 6.94 7.86 -2.43
N ILE A 70 6.56 9.00 -1.89
CA ILE A 70 7.04 10.29 -2.36
C ILE A 70 8.22 10.64 -1.48
N HIS A 71 9.39 10.82 -2.09
CA HIS A 71 10.47 11.50 -1.40
C HIS A 71 10.08 12.98 -1.35
N GLU A 72 9.96 13.53 -0.14
CA GLU A 72 10.00 14.97 0.02
C GLU A 72 11.44 15.36 -0.35
N ASP A 73 11.70 15.67 -1.62
CA ASP A 73 12.92 16.40 -1.96
C ASP A 73 12.87 17.70 -1.17
N ASP A 74 13.80 17.82 -0.23
CA ASP A 74 14.12 19.03 0.51
C ASP A 74 14.34 20.16 -0.49
N THR A 75 13.28 20.92 -0.75
CA THR A 75 13.40 22.28 -1.30
C THR A 75 13.35 23.28 -0.15
N GLU A 76 14.08 22.98 0.93
CA GLU A 76 14.68 23.99 1.80
C GLU A 76 16.17 24.09 1.45
N SER A 77 16.49 24.56 0.26
CA SER A 77 17.68 25.40 0.12
C SER A 77 17.21 26.83 0.34
N GLU A 78 17.14 27.19 1.62
CA GLU A 78 17.12 28.56 2.10
C GLU A 78 18.25 29.32 1.40
N GLY A 79 17.93 30.49 0.85
CA GLY A 79 18.90 31.30 0.12
C GLY A 79 20.11 31.64 0.98
N SER A 80 21.31 31.47 0.43
CA SER A 80 22.45 32.31 0.79
C SER A 80 22.73 33.25 -0.37
N SER A 81 22.22 34.47 -0.20
CA SER A 81 22.85 35.67 -0.76
C SER A 81 24.32 35.68 -0.33
N GLY A 82 25.25 35.80 -1.27
CA GLY A 82 26.64 36.14 -0.95
C GLY A 82 27.69 35.60 -1.91
N ALA A 83 27.97 36.35 -2.98
CA ALA A 83 29.30 36.85 -3.34
C ALA A 83 29.17 37.80 -4.55
#